data_AF-A0A2H5DTS0-F1
#
_entry.id   AF-A0A2H5DTS0-F1
#
_cell.length_a   1.000
_cell.length_b   1.000
_cell.length_c   1.000
_cell.angle_alpha   90.00
_cell.angle_beta   90.00
_cell.angle_gamma   90.00
#
_symmetry.space_group_name_H-M   'P 1'
#
loop_
_entity.id
_entity.type
_entity.pdbx_description
1 polymer ?
#
loop_
_entity_poly.entity_id
_entity_poly.type
_entity_poly.pdbx_seq_one_letter_code
_entity_poly.pdbx_strand_id
1 'polypeptide(L)'
;MSARDAILAKLSAAPRQALVRPDLAGHFQRFADRDGEIARLRRWAAAMRAAKTEILWTREADWDAALAGWLAAHPQPSLLLPDAPPGRRLARRLEGAENAPRLVCFDRELDGWKAELFDIAAGFTTVRCGIAATGTLVLWPDEAQPRTMSLVPPLHIALFDAAALYPDFYSAMRGERWADGMPTNALLISGPSKTADIQQTLAYGAHGPRELLVVALLPPHVDMAELEGEAR
;
A
#
# COMPACT_ATOMS: atom_id res chain seq x y z
N MET A 1 -14.54 5.00 -42.79
CA MET A 1 -14.42 5.65 -41.48
C MET A 1 -15.29 4.86 -40.51
N SER A 2 -14.74 4.33 -39.41
CA SER A 2 -15.53 3.47 -38.51
C SER A 2 -16.47 4.30 -37.63
N ALA A 3 -17.52 3.68 -37.08
CA ALA A 3 -18.40 4.35 -36.11
C ALA A 3 -17.63 4.89 -34.89
N ARG A 4 -16.57 4.19 -34.46
CA ARG A 4 -15.66 4.62 -33.39
C ARG A 4 -14.98 5.95 -33.75
N ASP A 5 -14.42 6.06 -34.96
CA ASP A 5 -13.71 7.26 -35.39
C ASP A 5 -14.65 8.46 -35.46
N ALA A 6 -15.89 8.24 -35.94
CA ALA A 6 -16.91 9.28 -35.99
C ALA A 6 -17.34 9.77 -34.60
N ILE A 7 -17.46 8.87 -33.61
CA ILE A 7 -17.77 9.22 -32.22
C ILE A 7 -16.61 10.00 -31.59
N LEU A 8 -15.38 9.50 -31.74
CA LEU A 8 -14.20 10.17 -31.18
C LEU A 8 -13.98 11.55 -31.81
N ALA A 9 -14.19 11.69 -33.12
CA ALA A 9 -14.12 12.98 -33.81
C ALA A 9 -15.16 13.98 -33.29
N LYS A 10 -16.40 13.52 -33.04
CA LYS A 10 -17.45 14.36 -32.44
C LYS A 10 -17.10 14.77 -31.01
N LEU A 11 -16.56 13.85 -30.20
CA LEU A 11 -16.13 14.14 -28.82
C LEU A 11 -14.94 15.11 -28.77
N SER A 12 -13.99 14.99 -29.70
CA SER A 12 -12.85 15.90 -29.78
C SER A 12 -13.25 17.29 -30.29
N ALA A 13 -14.24 17.37 -31.19
CA ALA A 13 -14.75 18.63 -31.75
C ALA A 13 -15.82 19.30 -30.87
N ALA A 14 -16.31 18.63 -29.83
CA ALA A 14 -17.30 19.19 -28.92
C ALA A 14 -16.75 20.46 -28.24
N PRO A 15 -17.50 21.58 -28.22
CA PRO A 15 -17.05 22.81 -27.61
C PRO A 15 -16.79 22.59 -26.12
N ARG A 16 -15.53 22.80 -25.70
CA ARG A 16 -15.12 22.71 -24.31
C ARG A 16 -15.23 24.08 -23.68
N GLN A 17 -16.12 24.23 -22.71
CA GLN A 17 -16.11 25.41 -21.85
C GLN A 17 -14.85 25.36 -20.99
N ALA A 18 -14.03 26.41 -21.04
CA ALA A 18 -12.92 26.56 -20.11
C ALA A 18 -13.49 26.82 -18.71
N LEU A 19 -13.46 25.79 -17.86
CA LEU A 19 -13.84 25.93 -16.46
C LEU A 19 -12.71 26.64 -15.72
N VAL A 20 -13.07 27.63 -14.89
CA VAL A 20 -12.11 28.26 -13.99
C VAL A 20 -11.68 27.22 -12.96
N ARG A 21 -10.36 26.99 -12.84
CA ARG A 21 -9.84 26.06 -11.84
C ARG A 21 -10.05 26.66 -10.45
N PRO A 22 -10.67 25.93 -9.50
CA PRO A 22 -10.79 26.41 -8.13
C PRO A 22 -9.42 26.53 -7.46
N ASP A 23 -9.29 27.46 -6.51
CA ASP A 23 -8.10 27.56 -5.66
C ASP A 23 -8.10 26.42 -4.63
N LEU A 24 -7.60 25.26 -5.07
CA LEU A 24 -7.46 24.10 -4.21
C LEU A 24 -6.38 24.31 -3.14
N ALA A 25 -5.30 25.04 -3.45
CA ALA A 25 -4.22 25.26 -2.50
C ALA A 25 -4.70 26.08 -1.30
N GLY A 26 -5.39 27.20 -1.53
CA GLY A 26 -5.97 28.01 -0.47
C GLY A 26 -7.14 27.32 0.25
N HIS A 27 -7.83 26.38 -0.39
CA HIS A 27 -8.83 25.54 0.28
C HIS A 27 -8.17 24.59 1.29
N PHE A 28 -7.21 23.76 0.84
CA PHE A 28 -6.57 22.76 1.69
C PHE A 28 -5.63 23.35 2.75
N GLN A 29 -5.07 24.55 2.52
CA GLN A 29 -4.26 25.24 3.53
C GLN A 29 -5.03 25.52 4.84
N ARG A 30 -6.37 25.63 4.78
CA ARG A 30 -7.23 25.82 5.97
C ARG A 30 -7.29 24.57 6.85
N PHE A 31 -7.05 23.40 6.26
CA PHE A 31 -7.04 22.10 6.92
C PHE A 31 -5.60 21.58 7.11
N ALA A 32 -4.59 22.42 6.86
CA ALA A 32 -3.20 22.03 6.97
C ALA A 32 -2.94 21.50 8.38
N ASP A 33 -2.48 20.26 8.44
CA ASP A 33 -2.06 19.61 9.65
C ASP A 33 -0.88 20.39 10.27
N ARG A 34 -1.04 20.80 11.52
CA ARG A 34 -0.01 21.53 12.28
C ARG A 34 0.79 20.62 13.19
N ASP A 35 0.47 19.33 13.20
CA ASP A 35 1.11 18.38 14.09
C ASP A 35 2.52 18.04 13.58
N GLY A 36 3.40 17.74 14.53
CA GLY A 36 4.74 17.24 14.25
C GLY A 36 4.71 15.87 13.59
N GLU A 37 5.83 15.48 12.98
CA GLU A 37 6.00 14.19 12.31
C GLU A 37 5.68 12.99 13.22
N ILE A 38 6.17 12.99 14.47
CA ILE A 38 5.88 11.94 15.45
C ILE A 38 4.37 11.80 15.69
N ALA A 39 3.66 12.92 15.84
CA ALA A 39 2.22 12.91 16.04
C ALA A 39 1.48 12.37 14.80
N ARG A 40 1.94 12.72 13.58
CA ARG A 40 1.42 12.13 12.33
C ARG A 40 1.61 10.61 12.29
N LEU A 41 2.79 10.13 12.63
CA LEU A 41 3.10 8.70 12.68
C LEU A 41 2.23 7.96 13.69
N ARG A 42 2.07 8.52 14.90
CA ARG A 42 1.18 7.96 15.93
C ARG A 42 -0.27 7.89 15.47
N ARG A 43 -0.81 8.97 14.87
CA ARG A 43 -2.18 8.97 14.35
C ARG A 43 -2.38 7.93 13.25
N TRP A 44 -1.45 7.89 12.28
CA TRP A 44 -1.47 6.90 11.22
C TRP A 44 -1.46 5.47 11.77
N ALA A 45 -0.57 5.19 12.72
CA ALA A 45 -0.43 3.88 13.35
C ALA A 45 -1.67 3.50 14.17
N ALA A 46 -2.24 4.44 14.92
CA ALA A 46 -3.47 4.24 15.68
C ALA A 46 -4.64 3.88 14.76
N ALA A 47 -4.81 4.59 13.64
CA ALA A 47 -5.84 4.31 12.65
C ALA A 47 -5.65 2.92 12.01
N MET A 48 -4.42 2.57 11.61
CA MET A 48 -4.10 1.25 11.06
C MET A 48 -4.37 0.11 12.05
N ARG A 49 -3.92 0.25 13.30
CA ARG A 49 -4.17 -0.74 14.36
C ARG A 49 -5.66 -0.85 14.71
N ALA A 50 -6.40 0.26 14.71
CA ALA A 50 -7.86 0.24 14.87
C ALA A 50 -8.55 -0.54 13.74
N ALA A 51 -7.98 -0.51 12.53
CA ALA A 51 -8.39 -1.33 11.40
C ALA A 51 -7.85 -2.77 11.42
N LYS A 52 -7.24 -3.23 12.52
CA LYS A 52 -6.64 -4.58 12.68
C LYS A 52 -5.40 -4.85 11.81
N THR A 53 -4.68 -3.78 11.44
CA THR A 53 -3.39 -3.88 10.77
C THR A 53 -2.29 -4.09 11.80
N GLU A 54 -1.39 -5.05 11.55
CA GLU A 54 -0.16 -5.19 12.31
C GLU A 54 0.92 -4.27 11.73
N ILE A 55 1.74 -3.66 12.60
CA ILE A 55 2.82 -2.75 12.20
C ILE A 55 4.12 -3.23 12.82
N LEU A 56 5.07 -3.57 11.96
CA LEU A 56 6.45 -3.87 12.32
C LEU A 56 7.30 -2.63 12.06
N TRP A 57 7.61 -1.87 13.11
CA TRP A 57 8.53 -0.75 13.04
C TRP A 57 9.97 -1.25 12.88
N THR A 58 10.70 -0.67 11.92
CA THR A 58 12.07 -1.09 11.63
C THR A 58 12.85 0.03 10.92
N ARG A 59 14.06 -0.28 10.47
CA ARG A 59 14.96 0.62 9.72
C ARG A 59 15.25 0.05 8.34
N GLU A 60 15.64 0.91 7.42
CA GLU A 60 16.03 0.49 6.06
C GLU A 60 17.14 -0.57 6.07
N ALA A 61 18.06 -0.51 7.02
CA ALA A 61 19.16 -1.46 7.15
C ALA A 61 18.71 -2.87 7.55
N ASP A 62 17.60 -3.01 8.29
CA ASP A 62 17.28 -4.23 9.03
C ASP A 62 15.88 -4.80 8.73
N TRP A 63 15.10 -4.14 7.88
CA TRP A 63 13.70 -4.52 7.64
C TRP A 63 13.51 -5.94 7.13
N ASP A 64 14.44 -6.42 6.31
CA ASP A 64 14.41 -7.77 5.75
C ASP A 64 14.67 -8.82 6.84
N ALA A 65 15.60 -8.55 7.75
CA ALA A 65 15.85 -9.40 8.91
C ALA A 65 14.67 -9.39 9.89
N ALA A 66 14.09 -8.21 10.16
CA ALA A 66 12.92 -8.08 11.02
C ALA A 66 11.70 -8.83 10.44
N LEU A 67 11.44 -8.70 9.14
CA LEU A 67 10.37 -9.42 8.46
C LEU A 67 10.64 -10.94 8.42
N ALA A 68 11.88 -11.37 8.23
CA ALA A 68 12.22 -12.79 8.30
C ALA A 68 11.95 -13.37 9.70
N GLY A 69 12.29 -12.64 10.76
CA GLY A 69 11.95 -13.02 12.14
C GLY A 69 10.44 -13.11 12.37
N TRP A 70 9.69 -12.14 11.84
CA TRP A 70 8.22 -12.17 11.90
C TRP A 70 7.63 -13.38 11.16
N LEU A 71 8.12 -13.68 9.95
CA LEU A 71 7.68 -14.83 9.14
C LEU A 71 8.01 -16.17 9.81
N ALA A 72 9.14 -16.28 10.52
CA ALA A 72 9.48 -17.47 11.29
C ALA A 72 8.50 -17.68 12.47
N ALA A 73 8.02 -16.60 13.09
CA ALA A 73 7.01 -16.66 14.15
C ALA A 73 5.58 -16.85 13.61
N HIS A 74 5.32 -16.46 12.36
CA HIS A 74 4.02 -16.57 11.68
C HIS A 74 4.15 -17.31 10.34
N PRO A 75 4.46 -18.62 10.35
CA PRO A 75 4.80 -19.35 9.14
C PRO A 75 3.72 -19.26 8.07
N GLN A 76 4.13 -18.91 6.86
CA GLN A 76 3.27 -18.89 5.68
C GLN A 76 3.66 -20.04 4.74
N PRO A 77 2.72 -20.71 4.06
CA PRO A 77 3.07 -21.77 3.12
C PRO A 77 3.73 -21.23 1.84
N SER A 78 3.39 -20.00 1.42
CA SER A 78 3.91 -19.37 0.21
C SER A 78 3.93 -17.85 0.34
N LEU A 79 4.95 -17.23 -0.28
CA LEU A 79 5.13 -15.78 -0.32
C LEU A 79 5.44 -15.34 -1.75
N LEU A 80 4.56 -14.52 -2.31
CA LEU A 80 4.74 -13.91 -3.62
C LEU A 80 5.51 -12.60 -3.51
N LEU A 81 6.63 -12.52 -4.21
CA LEU A 81 7.57 -11.39 -4.23
C LEU A 81 7.55 -10.71 -5.61
N PRO A 82 7.62 -9.37 -5.68
CA PRO A 82 7.74 -8.67 -6.95
C PRO A 82 9.15 -8.85 -7.50
N ASP A 83 9.31 -8.79 -8.82
CA ASP A 83 10.65 -8.75 -9.44
C ASP A 83 11.26 -7.33 -9.35
N ALA A 84 11.48 -6.87 -8.12
CA ALA A 84 12.01 -5.56 -7.79
C ALA A 84 13.08 -5.65 -6.69
N PRO A 85 13.95 -4.63 -6.51
CA PRO A 85 15.04 -4.71 -5.54
C PRO A 85 14.63 -5.11 -4.12
N PRO A 86 13.52 -4.61 -3.53
CA PRO A 86 13.07 -5.06 -2.22
C PRO A 86 12.65 -6.54 -2.19
N GLY A 87 11.94 -7.01 -3.23
CA GLY A 87 11.56 -8.41 -3.36
C GLY A 87 12.78 -9.33 -3.45
N ARG A 88 13.76 -8.97 -4.29
CA ARG A 88 15.03 -9.71 -4.43
C ARG A 88 15.86 -9.71 -3.14
N ARG A 89 15.86 -8.60 -2.38
CA ARG A 89 16.54 -8.52 -1.07
C ARG A 89 15.91 -9.48 -0.07
N LEU A 90 14.58 -9.47 0.05
CA LEU A 90 13.86 -10.38 0.94
C LEU A 90 14.03 -11.85 0.53
N ALA A 91 14.03 -12.15 -0.78
CA ALA A 91 14.28 -13.51 -1.27
C ALA A 91 15.63 -14.05 -0.80
N ARG A 92 16.72 -13.26 -0.95
CA ARG A 92 18.06 -13.65 -0.47
C ARG A 92 18.12 -13.83 1.04
N ARG A 93 17.38 -13.00 1.79
CA ARG A 93 17.31 -13.11 3.26
C ARG A 93 16.66 -14.41 3.72
N LEU A 94 15.63 -14.86 3.01
CA LEU A 94 14.86 -16.06 3.34
C LEU A 94 15.50 -17.35 2.78
N GLU A 95 16.49 -17.24 1.90
CA GLU A 95 17.22 -18.39 1.37
C GLU A 95 17.94 -19.14 2.51
N GLY A 96 17.53 -20.38 2.76
CA GLY A 96 18.07 -21.22 3.83
C GLY A 96 17.60 -20.86 5.25
N ALA A 97 16.65 -19.93 5.41
CA ALA A 97 16.05 -19.64 6.71
C ALA A 97 15.13 -20.78 7.17
N GLU A 98 15.15 -21.06 8.47
CA GLU A 98 14.27 -22.06 9.07
C GLU A 98 12.80 -21.63 8.97
N ASN A 99 11.91 -22.56 8.59
CA ASN A 99 10.48 -22.29 8.36
C ASN A 99 10.17 -21.19 7.32
N ALA A 100 11.08 -20.92 6.38
CA ALA A 100 10.83 -19.98 5.30
C ALA A 100 9.66 -20.44 4.40
N PRO A 101 8.78 -19.51 3.96
CA PRO A 101 7.73 -19.83 3.00
C PRO A 101 8.32 -20.27 1.66
N ARG A 102 7.54 -21.02 0.86
CA ARG A 102 7.88 -21.22 -0.55
C ARG A 102 7.85 -19.86 -1.26
N LEU A 103 9.02 -19.39 -1.68
CA LEU A 103 9.16 -18.14 -2.41
C LEU A 103 8.68 -18.31 -3.84
N VAL A 104 7.86 -17.36 -4.30
CA VAL A 104 7.35 -17.28 -5.66
C VAL A 104 7.66 -15.88 -6.18
N CYS A 105 8.34 -15.77 -7.31
CA CYS A 105 8.68 -14.49 -7.93
C CYS A 105 7.65 -14.14 -9.00
N PHE A 106 7.17 -12.91 -9.02
CA PHE A 106 6.30 -12.41 -10.07
C PHE A 106 7.13 -12.04 -11.32
N ASP A 107 7.40 -13.03 -12.18
CA ASP A 107 8.40 -12.98 -13.28
C ASP A 107 7.82 -13.13 -14.70
N ARG A 108 6.49 -13.19 -14.82
CA ARG A 108 5.75 -13.41 -16.07
C ARG A 108 4.48 -12.58 -16.10
N GLU A 109 3.90 -12.41 -17.28
CA GLU A 109 2.67 -11.63 -17.47
C GLU A 109 1.49 -12.14 -16.64
N LEU A 110 0.65 -11.21 -16.17
CA LEU A 110 -0.46 -11.47 -15.26
C LEU A 110 -1.43 -12.57 -15.72
N ASP A 111 -1.64 -12.72 -17.03
CA ASP A 111 -2.54 -13.75 -17.57
C ASP A 111 -2.06 -15.18 -17.26
N GLY A 112 -0.76 -15.39 -17.09
CA GLY A 112 -0.18 -16.68 -16.68
C GLY A 112 -0.34 -17.00 -15.19
N TRP A 113 -0.81 -16.05 -14.37
CA TRP A 113 -0.86 -16.17 -12.91
C TRP A 113 -2.22 -16.56 -12.33
N LYS A 114 -3.28 -16.55 -13.14
CA LYS A 114 -4.67 -16.59 -12.63
C LYS A 114 -4.98 -17.77 -11.71
N ALA A 115 -4.48 -18.97 -12.00
CA ALA A 115 -4.71 -20.14 -11.15
C ALA A 115 -3.83 -20.11 -9.88
N GLU A 116 -2.54 -19.86 -10.05
CA GLU A 116 -1.56 -19.93 -8.96
C GLU A 116 -1.73 -18.83 -7.91
N LEU A 117 -2.22 -17.64 -8.31
CA LEU A 117 -2.41 -16.51 -7.39
C LEU A 117 -3.37 -16.81 -6.23
N PHE A 118 -4.39 -17.65 -6.45
CA PHE A 118 -5.35 -17.99 -5.39
C PHE A 118 -4.79 -19.00 -4.37
N ASP A 119 -3.70 -19.69 -4.72
CA ASP A 119 -2.99 -20.63 -3.84
C ASP A 119 -1.82 -19.94 -3.10
N ILE A 120 -1.58 -18.64 -3.35
CA ILE A 120 -0.59 -17.84 -2.63
C ILE A 120 -1.17 -17.37 -1.30
N ALA A 121 -0.49 -17.66 -0.20
CA ALA A 121 -0.92 -17.26 1.13
C ALA A 121 -0.58 -15.81 1.48
N ALA A 122 0.58 -15.32 1.05
CA ALA A 122 1.03 -13.96 1.32
C ALA A 122 1.57 -13.26 0.07
N GLY A 123 1.23 -11.99 -0.10
CA GLY A 123 1.76 -11.12 -1.16
C GLY A 123 2.58 -9.98 -0.58
N PHE A 124 3.77 -9.74 -1.12
CA PHE A 124 4.64 -8.64 -0.72
C PHE A 124 4.59 -7.50 -1.73
N THR A 125 4.47 -6.26 -1.26
CA THR A 125 4.49 -5.08 -2.12
C THR A 125 5.22 -3.92 -1.47
N THR A 126 5.83 -3.06 -2.28
CA THR A 126 6.25 -1.73 -1.87
C THR A 126 5.10 -0.74 -1.85
N VAL A 127 5.16 0.22 -0.93
CA VAL A 127 4.21 1.32 -0.79
C VAL A 127 4.82 2.58 -1.37
N ARG A 128 4.01 3.36 -2.10
CA ARG A 128 4.43 4.65 -2.65
C ARG A 128 4.52 5.74 -1.60
N CYS A 129 3.46 5.91 -0.81
CA CYS A 129 3.39 6.88 0.29
C CYS A 129 2.29 6.51 1.28
N GLY A 130 2.25 7.18 2.43
CA GLY A 130 1.18 7.07 3.42
C GLY A 130 0.37 8.36 3.56
N ILE A 131 -0.83 8.26 4.13
CA ILE A 131 -1.68 9.40 4.48
C ILE A 131 -2.10 9.28 5.95
N ALA A 132 -1.68 10.25 6.76
CA ALA A 132 -1.87 10.22 8.21
C ALA A 132 -3.33 10.44 8.63
N ALA A 133 -4.01 11.42 8.03
CA ALA A 133 -5.38 11.78 8.38
C ALA A 133 -6.39 10.62 8.26
N THR A 134 -6.12 9.66 7.38
CA THR A 134 -7.02 8.52 7.11
C THR A 134 -6.43 7.17 7.49
N GLY A 135 -5.18 7.11 7.97
CA GLY A 135 -4.49 5.84 8.22
C GLY A 135 -4.40 4.99 6.95
N THR A 136 -3.89 5.55 5.86
CA THR A 136 -3.91 4.92 4.54
C THR A 136 -2.50 4.73 3.97
N LEU A 137 -2.31 3.67 3.18
CA LEU A 137 -1.16 3.45 2.31
C LEU A 137 -1.59 3.61 0.86
N VAL A 138 -0.75 4.21 0.05
CA VAL A 138 -0.94 4.35 -1.40
C VAL A 138 0.00 3.40 -2.11
N LEU A 139 -0.53 2.52 -2.95
CA LEU A 139 0.26 1.71 -3.87
C LEU A 139 -0.03 2.19 -5.30
N TRP A 140 1.03 2.22 -6.11
CA TRP A 140 0.96 2.44 -7.55
C TRP A 140 1.42 1.16 -8.26
N PRO A 141 0.50 0.25 -8.58
CA PRO A 141 0.86 -0.99 -9.26
C PRO A 141 1.45 -0.74 -10.65
N ASP A 142 2.40 -1.60 -11.00
CA ASP A 142 3.04 -1.66 -12.30
C ASP A 142 3.14 -3.12 -12.77
N GLU A 143 3.88 -3.36 -13.85
CA GLU A 143 4.05 -4.70 -14.43
C GLU A 143 4.83 -5.66 -13.51
N ALA A 144 5.75 -5.13 -12.69
CA ALA A 144 6.55 -5.93 -11.75
C ALA A 144 5.82 -6.18 -10.43
N GLN A 145 4.86 -5.32 -10.09
CA GLN A 145 4.07 -5.38 -8.86
C GLN A 145 2.58 -5.08 -9.14
N PRO A 146 1.86 -5.98 -9.83
CA PRO A 146 0.47 -5.74 -10.18
C PRO A 146 -0.43 -5.72 -8.94
N ARG A 147 -1.60 -5.09 -9.09
CA ARG A 147 -2.58 -4.94 -8.00
C ARG A 147 -3.03 -6.27 -7.38
N THR A 148 -2.96 -7.36 -8.12
CA THR A 148 -3.34 -8.70 -7.61
C THR A 148 -2.45 -9.15 -6.47
N MET A 149 -1.19 -8.72 -6.41
CA MET A 149 -0.27 -9.06 -5.32
C MET A 149 -0.73 -8.52 -3.96
N SER A 150 -1.38 -7.36 -3.93
CA SER A 150 -1.93 -6.77 -2.69
C SER A 150 -3.41 -7.09 -2.47
N LEU A 151 -4.10 -7.69 -3.44
CA LEU A 151 -5.55 -7.90 -3.38
C LEU A 151 -5.97 -9.37 -3.31
N VAL A 152 -5.20 -10.31 -3.86
CA VAL A 152 -5.61 -11.72 -3.94
C VAL A 152 -5.13 -12.54 -2.74
N PRO A 153 -3.84 -12.49 -2.35
CA PRO A 153 -3.37 -13.27 -1.21
C PRO A 153 -4.10 -12.90 0.09
N PRO A 154 -4.45 -13.89 0.95
CA PRO A 154 -5.08 -13.65 2.23
C PRO A 154 -4.29 -12.70 3.16
N LEU A 155 -2.96 -12.75 3.11
CA LEU A 155 -2.08 -11.82 3.82
C LEU A 155 -1.42 -10.85 2.83
N HIS A 156 -1.57 -9.55 3.08
CA HIS A 156 -0.81 -8.52 2.38
C HIS A 156 0.32 -8.00 3.29
N ILE A 157 1.56 -8.09 2.81
CA ILE A 157 2.75 -7.54 3.47
C ILE A 157 3.20 -6.30 2.69
N ALA A 158 3.13 -5.14 3.33
CA ALA A 158 3.40 -3.85 2.71
C ALA A 158 4.68 -3.23 3.30
N LEU A 159 5.71 -3.03 2.47
CA LEU A 159 6.92 -2.30 2.84
C LEU A 159 6.69 -0.80 2.65
N PHE A 160 6.72 -0.04 3.74
CA PHE A 160 6.38 1.38 3.76
C PHE A 160 7.53 2.23 4.30
N ASP A 161 8.06 3.14 3.48
CA ASP A 161 8.95 4.20 3.95
C ASP A 161 8.14 5.30 4.65
N ALA A 162 8.25 5.38 5.97
CA ALA A 162 7.49 6.32 6.77
C ALA A 162 7.94 7.78 6.57
N ALA A 163 9.09 8.04 5.94
CA ALA A 163 9.47 9.37 5.48
C ALA A 163 8.51 9.93 4.43
N ALA A 164 7.83 9.04 3.67
CA ALA A 164 6.81 9.39 2.69
C ALA A 164 5.38 9.41 3.31
N LEU A 165 5.25 9.75 4.59
CA LEU A 165 3.95 9.95 5.25
C LEU A 165 3.48 11.40 5.11
N TYR A 166 2.42 11.60 4.33
CA TYR A 166 1.80 12.91 4.16
C TYR A 166 0.67 13.13 5.18
N PRO A 167 0.40 14.39 5.58
CA PRO A 167 -0.69 14.69 6.50
C PRO A 167 -2.06 14.31 5.94
N ASP A 168 -2.30 14.60 4.66
CA ASP A 168 -3.60 14.46 4.00
C ASP A 168 -3.43 14.04 2.53
N PHE A 169 -4.54 13.68 1.88
CA PHE A 169 -4.52 13.17 0.52
C PHE A 169 -4.09 14.21 -0.51
N TYR A 170 -4.46 15.48 -0.33
CA TYR A 170 -4.05 16.56 -1.24
C TYR A 170 -2.54 16.77 -1.17
N SER A 171 -1.98 16.80 0.03
CA SER A 171 -0.54 16.86 0.28
C SER A 171 0.19 15.68 -0.36
N ALA A 172 -0.34 14.46 -0.23
CA ALA A 172 0.21 13.27 -0.90
C ALA A 172 0.19 13.40 -2.44
N MET A 173 -0.95 13.80 -3.02
CA MET A 173 -1.07 13.99 -4.47
C MET A 173 -0.07 15.02 -5.02
N ARG A 174 0.17 16.10 -4.26
CA ARG A 174 1.11 17.16 -4.64
C ARG A 174 2.56 16.73 -4.46
N GLY A 175 2.91 16.14 -3.32
CA GLY A 175 4.27 15.69 -3.00
C GLY A 175 4.74 14.57 -3.94
N GLU A 176 3.86 13.61 -4.23
CA GLU A 176 4.11 12.52 -5.18
C GLU A 176 3.91 12.91 -6.65
N ARG A 177 3.56 14.16 -6.94
CA ARG A 177 3.38 14.71 -8.28
C ARG A 177 2.47 13.86 -9.18
N TRP A 178 1.28 13.51 -8.69
CA TRP A 178 0.37 12.60 -9.40
C TRP A 178 0.01 13.08 -10.82
N ALA A 179 0.00 14.40 -11.05
CA ALA A 179 -0.28 14.98 -12.36
C ALA A 179 0.76 14.62 -13.44
N ASP A 180 1.99 14.26 -13.05
CA ASP A 180 3.09 14.01 -13.98
C ASP A 180 3.04 12.60 -14.59
N GLY A 181 2.29 11.67 -13.99
CA GLY A 181 2.32 10.27 -14.42
C GLY A 181 1.58 9.31 -13.49
N MET A 182 0.31 9.59 -13.20
CA MET A 182 -0.54 8.68 -12.43
C MET A 182 -0.67 7.31 -13.14
N PRO A 183 -0.57 6.19 -12.42
CA PRO A 183 -0.76 4.86 -13.01
C PRO A 183 -2.21 4.68 -13.48
N THR A 184 -2.45 3.63 -14.27
CA THR A 184 -3.80 3.24 -14.69
C THR A 184 -4.71 2.91 -13.50
N ASN A 185 -4.11 2.56 -12.35
CA ASN A 185 -4.79 2.37 -11.08
C ASN A 185 -3.91 2.81 -9.90
N ALA A 186 -4.50 3.52 -8.93
CA ALA A 186 -3.90 3.75 -7.62
C ALA A 186 -4.74 3.04 -6.56
N LEU A 187 -4.09 2.34 -5.62
CA LEU A 187 -4.77 1.65 -4.52
C LEU A 187 -4.57 2.46 -3.24
N LEU A 188 -5.66 2.75 -2.53
CA LEU A 188 -5.65 3.39 -1.21
C LEU A 188 -6.09 2.35 -0.18
N ILE A 189 -5.14 1.80 0.57
CA ILE A 189 -5.33 0.69 1.52
C ILE A 189 -5.33 1.25 2.94
N SER A 190 -6.46 1.17 3.64
CA SER A 190 -6.62 1.72 5.00
C SER A 190 -6.83 0.63 6.06
N GLY A 191 -6.37 -0.58 5.77
CA GLY A 191 -6.53 -1.78 6.58
C GLY A 191 -6.80 -3.02 5.72
N PRO A 192 -6.97 -4.20 6.33
CA PRO A 192 -7.42 -5.42 5.66
C PRO A 192 -8.78 -5.22 4.98
N SER A 193 -9.07 -6.04 3.96
CA SER A 193 -10.36 -5.99 3.27
C SER A 193 -11.48 -6.34 4.24
N LYS A 194 -12.48 -5.46 4.30
CA LYS A 194 -13.68 -5.66 5.10
C LYS A 194 -14.93 -5.45 4.27
N THR A 195 -15.90 -6.34 4.42
CA THR A 195 -17.26 -6.14 3.92
C THR A 195 -18.21 -6.18 5.11
N ALA A 196 -18.99 -5.12 5.29
CA ALA A 196 -20.18 -5.17 6.13
C ALA A 196 -21.35 -5.45 5.20
N ASP A 197 -21.80 -6.71 5.12
CA ASP A 197 -23.05 -7.03 4.43
C ASP A 197 -24.24 -6.53 5.28
N ILE A 198 -25.41 -6.35 4.66
CA ILE A 198 -26.66 -5.73 5.18
C ILE A 198 -27.05 -6.20 6.59
N GLN A 199 -26.58 -7.38 7.01
CA GLN A 199 -26.79 -7.97 8.34
C GLN A 199 -25.90 -7.40 9.46
N GLN A 200 -25.09 -6.34 9.21
CA GLN A 200 -24.15 -5.72 10.17
C GLN A 200 -23.09 -6.69 10.75
N THR A 201 -23.03 -7.89 10.16
CA THR A 201 -22.00 -8.92 10.15
C THR A 201 -20.62 -8.45 9.68
N LEU A 202 -19.68 -7.97 10.50
CA LEU A 202 -18.34 -7.65 10.00
C LEU A 202 -17.59 -8.93 9.59
N ALA A 203 -17.47 -9.17 8.27
CA ALA A 203 -16.64 -10.22 7.71
C ALA A 203 -15.36 -9.63 7.09
N TYR A 204 -14.21 -10.21 7.43
CA TYR A 204 -12.91 -9.84 6.87
C TYR A 204 -12.56 -10.76 5.69
N GLY A 205 -12.03 -10.19 4.61
CA GLY A 205 -11.50 -10.90 3.44
C GLY A 205 -12.51 -11.54 2.48
N ALA A 206 -13.70 -10.94 2.31
CA ALA A 206 -14.65 -11.39 1.28
C ALA A 206 -14.21 -11.03 -0.16
N HIS A 207 -13.48 -9.92 -0.33
CA HIS A 207 -13.07 -9.39 -1.65
C HIS A 207 -11.60 -8.90 -1.67
N GLY A 208 -10.79 -9.29 -0.69
CA GLY A 208 -9.39 -8.89 -0.58
C GLY A 208 -8.68 -9.55 0.61
N PRO A 209 -7.47 -9.10 0.99
CA PRO A 209 -6.71 -9.70 2.08
C PRO A 209 -7.45 -9.65 3.41
N ARG A 210 -7.38 -10.74 4.19
CA ARG A 210 -7.91 -10.84 5.56
C ARG A 210 -7.00 -10.14 6.56
N GLU A 211 -5.71 -10.09 6.25
CA GLU A 211 -4.66 -9.59 7.13
C GLU A 211 -3.77 -8.60 6.38
N LEU A 212 -3.31 -7.58 7.09
CA LEU A 212 -2.36 -6.59 6.59
C LEU A 212 -1.24 -6.46 7.62
N LEU A 213 -0.01 -6.73 7.18
CA LEU A 213 1.21 -6.41 7.90
C LEU A 213 1.90 -5.25 7.20
N VAL A 214 2.20 -4.19 7.93
CA VAL A 214 3.01 -3.07 7.42
C VAL A 214 4.39 -3.14 8.04
N VAL A 215 5.41 -3.34 7.20
CA VAL A 215 6.82 -3.20 7.57
C VAL A 215 7.18 -1.73 7.36
N ALA A 216 7.16 -0.96 8.44
CA ALA A 216 7.28 0.50 8.41
C ALA A 216 8.73 0.92 8.72
N LEU A 217 9.40 1.50 7.73
CA LEU A 217 10.77 2.00 7.81
C LEU A 217 10.76 3.40 8.41
N LEU A 218 11.37 3.56 9.57
CA LEU A 218 11.41 4.84 10.26
C LEU A 218 12.63 5.67 9.85
N PRO A 219 12.46 6.99 9.60
CA PRO A 219 13.58 7.90 9.43
C PRO A 219 14.56 7.84 10.60
N PRO A 220 15.89 7.93 10.38
CA PRO A 220 16.88 7.73 11.44
C PRO A 220 16.70 8.61 12.69
N HIS A 221 16.11 9.80 12.54
CA HIS A 221 15.89 10.75 13.62
C HIS A 221 14.63 10.49 14.47
N VAL A 222 13.75 9.58 14.03
CA VAL A 222 12.56 9.18 14.79
C VAL A 222 12.92 8.02 15.72
N ASP A 223 12.69 8.16 17.03
CA ASP A 223 12.87 7.06 17.97
C ASP A 223 11.65 6.12 17.94
N MET A 224 11.91 4.81 17.87
CA MET A 224 10.86 3.78 17.91
C MET A 224 10.07 3.82 19.22
N ALA A 225 10.73 4.13 20.33
CA ALA A 225 10.08 4.21 21.65
C ALA A 225 9.01 5.31 21.69
N GLU A 226 9.16 6.37 20.90
CA GLU A 226 8.15 7.42 20.78
C GLU A 226 6.88 6.93 20.08
N LEU A 227 6.91 5.84 19.31
CA LEU A 227 5.76 5.32 18.58
C LEU A 227 5.04 4.17 19.28
N GLU A 228 5.67 3.58 20.29
CA GLU A 228 5.10 2.50 21.12
C GLU A 228 4.33 3.04 22.34
N GLY A 229 4.43 4.34 22.62
CA GLY A 229 3.69 5.01 23.70
C GLY A 229 2.22 5.28 23.36
N GLU A 230 1.33 4.84 24.27
CA GLU A 230 -0.12 5.06 24.34
C GLU A 230 -1.02 4.15 23.47
N ALA A 231 -0.97 2.84 23.75
CA ALA A 231 -2.21 2.06 23.79
C ALA A 231 -2.80 2.18 25.21
N ARG A 232 -3.67 3.18 25.43
CA ARG A 232 -4.58 3.21 26.58
C ARG A 232 -6.01 3.21 26.09
#